data_AF-A0A8J7B771-F1
#
_entry.id   AF-A0A8J7B771-F1
#
_cell.length_a   1.000
_cell.length_b   1.000
_cell.length_c   1.000
_cell.angle_alpha   90.00
_cell.angle_beta   90.00
_cell.angle_gamma   90.00
#
_symmetry.space_group_name_H-M   'P 1'
#
loop_
_entity.id
_entity.type
_entity.pdbx_description
1 polymer ?
#
loop_
_entity_poly.entity_id
_entity_poly.type
_entity_poly.pdbx_seq_one_letter_code
_entity_poly.pdbx_strand_id
1 'polypeptide(L)'
;MHELATQNLLLGLVVPESADSNSHAIERLARTLAFSSGQFALILACCDDKLLRHKLAKQLGKLAGHPITEITLSPDTNNLLKTLEKATQTPSSALMVDGLETVKDLDTVLMGANLSRNQFQAQCPFPLILWIDNAILAKLRRLAPDLRSWAGNPIRFESSPLSPTQKREYFPPQIVAVGV
;
A
#
# COMPACT_ATOMS: atom_id res chain seq x y z
N MET A 1 19.84 20.72 -49.18
CA MET A 1 19.49 21.68 -48.10
C MET A 1 17.99 21.51 -47.83
N HIS A 2 17.57 20.33 -47.34
CA HIS A 2 17.10 20.07 -45.96
C HIS A 2 16.16 21.18 -45.45
N GLU A 3 14.84 20.98 -45.52
CA GLU A 3 13.99 20.26 -44.55
C GLU A 3 13.58 21.18 -43.40
N LEU A 4 12.35 21.71 -43.48
CA LEU A 4 11.63 22.29 -42.36
C LEU A 4 10.26 21.62 -42.31
N ALA A 5 10.26 20.47 -41.67
CA ALA A 5 9.07 19.76 -41.25
C ALA A 5 8.31 20.61 -40.23
N THR A 6 7.09 20.94 -40.60
CA THR A 6 5.97 21.29 -39.73
C THR A 6 5.83 20.24 -38.60
N GLN A 7 5.31 20.69 -37.43
CA GLN A 7 4.74 19.92 -36.31
C GLN A 7 5.66 19.72 -35.09
N ASN A 8 5.42 20.49 -34.02
CA ASN A 8 4.65 20.02 -32.86
C ASN A 8 4.66 21.08 -31.75
N LEU A 9 3.59 21.86 -31.67
CA LEU A 9 3.24 22.65 -30.51
C LEU A 9 1.89 22.11 -30.01
N LEU A 10 1.89 21.26 -28.98
CA LEU A 10 0.82 21.17 -27.98
C LEU A 10 1.16 20.09 -26.93
N LEU A 11 0.86 20.40 -25.66
CA LEU A 11 0.80 19.51 -24.49
C LEU A 11 2.13 19.14 -23.79
N GLY A 12 2.80 20.15 -23.25
CA GLY A 12 3.65 19.97 -22.08
C GLY A 12 2.79 19.85 -20.81
N LEU A 13 2.05 18.75 -20.66
CA LEU A 13 1.58 18.34 -19.34
C LEU A 13 2.80 17.77 -18.62
N VAL A 14 3.40 18.57 -17.74
CA VAL A 14 4.27 18.01 -16.69
C VAL A 14 3.35 17.18 -15.81
N VAL A 15 3.19 15.90 -16.16
CA VAL A 15 2.63 14.90 -15.26
C VAL A 15 3.58 14.88 -14.07
N PRO A 16 3.11 15.06 -12.83
CA PRO A 16 4.01 14.98 -11.68
C PRO A 16 4.66 13.59 -11.74
N GLU A 17 5.99 13.54 -11.71
CA GLU A 17 6.83 12.33 -11.82
C GLU A 17 6.36 11.20 -10.88
N SER A 18 5.73 11.57 -9.75
CA SER A 18 5.09 10.67 -8.79
C SER A 18 3.80 9.98 -9.29
N ALA A 19 3.02 10.59 -10.18
CA ALA A 19 1.79 10.00 -10.71
C ALA A 19 2.10 8.89 -11.72
N ASP A 20 3.12 9.07 -12.57
CA ASP A 20 3.63 8.01 -13.46
C ASP A 20 4.29 6.90 -12.65
N SER A 21 5.09 7.26 -11.63
CA SER A 21 5.71 6.31 -10.71
C SER A 21 4.66 5.46 -9.95
N ASN A 22 3.63 6.08 -9.38
CA ASN A 22 2.56 5.37 -8.68
C ASN A 22 1.71 4.51 -9.62
N SER A 23 1.48 4.97 -10.85
CA SER A 23 0.76 4.20 -11.88
C SER A 23 1.53 2.93 -12.25
N HIS A 24 2.83 3.04 -12.50
CA HIS A 24 3.68 1.87 -12.71
C HIS A 24 3.78 0.98 -11.48
N ALA A 25 3.83 1.56 -10.28
CA ALA A 25 3.87 0.80 -9.02
C ALA A 25 2.59 -0.02 -8.80
N ILE A 26 1.41 0.55 -9.07
CA ILE A 26 0.14 -0.17 -8.89
C ILE A 26 -0.06 -1.24 -9.97
N GLU A 27 0.38 -0.99 -11.20
CA GLU A 27 0.43 -2.02 -12.26
C GLU A 27 1.40 -3.15 -11.93
N ARG A 28 2.55 -2.85 -11.31
CA ARG A 28 3.48 -3.87 -10.79
C ARG A 28 2.82 -4.70 -9.69
N LEU A 29 2.09 -4.07 -8.77
CA LEU A 29 1.36 -4.77 -7.72
C LEU A 29 0.28 -5.70 -8.31
N ALA A 30 -0.52 -5.21 -9.26
CA ALA A 30 -1.53 -6.01 -9.96
C ALA A 30 -0.92 -7.21 -10.71
N ARG A 31 0.20 -7.01 -11.42
CA ARG A 31 0.92 -8.11 -12.09
C ARG A 31 1.48 -9.12 -11.10
N THR A 32 1.99 -8.66 -9.96
CA THR A 32 2.52 -9.54 -8.90
C THR A 32 1.40 -10.43 -8.36
N LEU A 33 0.21 -9.85 -8.09
CA LEU A 33 -0.97 -10.61 -7.68
C LEU A 33 -1.33 -11.69 -8.70
N ALA A 34 -1.45 -11.32 -9.97
CA ALA A 34 -1.80 -12.25 -11.05
C ALA A 34 -0.79 -13.40 -11.17
N PHE A 35 0.51 -13.10 -11.05
CA PHE A 35 1.58 -14.11 -11.11
C PHE A 35 1.53 -15.08 -9.92
N SER A 36 1.18 -14.59 -8.73
CA SER A 36 1.07 -15.41 -7.52
C SER A 36 -0.29 -16.08 -7.32
N SER A 37 -1.19 -16.00 -8.31
CA SER A 37 -2.55 -16.53 -8.17
C SER A 37 -2.56 -18.02 -7.80
N GLY A 38 -3.33 -18.37 -6.77
CA GLY A 38 -3.43 -19.75 -6.25
C GLY A 38 -2.24 -20.23 -5.43
N GLN A 39 -1.30 -19.35 -5.09
CA GLN A 39 -0.18 -19.66 -4.22
C GLN A 39 0.06 -18.53 -3.20
N PHE A 40 0.66 -18.90 -2.06
CA PHE A 40 1.04 -17.90 -1.07
C PHE A 40 2.15 -17.00 -1.61
N ALA A 41 1.94 -15.68 -1.49
CA ALA A 41 2.98 -14.68 -1.66
C ALA A 41 2.74 -13.53 -0.68
N LEU A 42 3.77 -13.14 0.07
CA LEU A 42 3.71 -11.95 0.92
C LEU A 42 4.18 -10.74 0.12
N ILE A 43 3.30 -9.75 -0.06
CA ILE A 43 3.58 -8.53 -0.81
C ILE A 43 3.47 -7.33 0.14
N LEU A 44 4.51 -6.51 0.20
CA LEU A 44 4.53 -5.30 1.01
C LEU A 44 4.25 -4.09 0.11
N ALA A 45 3.16 -3.39 0.39
CA ALA A 45 2.79 -2.16 -0.28
C ALA A 45 3.02 -0.98 0.68
N CYS A 46 4.12 -0.23 0.45
CA CYS A 46 4.55 0.87 1.31
C CYS A 46 3.96 2.19 0.84
N CYS A 47 3.10 2.81 1.64
CA CYS A 47 2.49 4.10 1.36
C CYS A 47 2.25 4.85 2.68
N ASP A 48 2.94 5.97 2.89
CA ASP A 48 2.83 6.75 4.13
C ASP A 48 1.54 7.62 4.18
N ASP A 49 0.91 7.83 3.03
CA ASP A 49 -0.30 8.65 2.90
C ASP A 49 -1.56 7.79 2.82
N LYS A 50 -2.40 7.92 3.85
CA LYS A 50 -3.63 7.13 4.00
C LYS A 50 -4.66 7.41 2.90
N LEU A 51 -4.76 8.65 2.42
CA LEU A 51 -5.71 9.00 1.37
C LEU A 51 -5.25 8.39 0.04
N LEU A 52 -3.96 8.44 -0.25
CA LEU A 52 -3.37 7.79 -1.41
C LEU A 52 -3.53 6.27 -1.32
N ARG A 53 -3.20 5.64 -0.19
CA ARG A 53 -3.37 4.21 0.08
C ARG A 53 -4.79 3.75 -0.23
N HIS A 54 -5.81 4.44 0.29
CA HIS A 54 -7.21 4.10 0.05
C HIS A 54 -7.62 4.26 -1.42
N LYS A 55 -7.09 5.27 -2.14
CA LYS A 55 -7.31 5.41 -3.60
C LYS A 55 -6.67 4.25 -4.38
N LEU A 56 -5.44 3.89 -4.03
CA LEU A 56 -4.70 2.81 -4.69
C LEU A 56 -5.32 1.43 -4.42
N ALA A 57 -5.78 1.16 -3.20
CA ALA A 57 -6.54 -0.04 -2.85
C ALA A 57 -7.76 -0.23 -3.78
N LYS A 58 -8.58 0.82 -3.93
CA LYS A 58 -9.74 0.80 -4.85
C LYS A 58 -9.34 0.62 -6.31
N GLN A 59 -8.23 1.23 -6.73
CA GLN A 59 -7.71 1.07 -8.09
C GLN A 59 -7.24 -0.36 -8.34
N LEU A 60 -6.55 -0.97 -7.37
CA LEU A 60 -6.07 -2.35 -7.44
C LEU A 60 -7.22 -3.34 -7.61
N GLY A 61 -8.32 -3.18 -6.86
CA GLY A 61 -9.50 -4.02 -7.01
C GLY A 61 -10.10 -3.99 -8.42
N LYS A 62 -10.04 -2.83 -9.10
CA LYS A 62 -10.47 -2.70 -10.51
C LYS A 62 -9.47 -3.35 -11.49
N LEU A 63 -8.17 -3.20 -11.25
CA LEU A 63 -7.11 -3.71 -12.12
C LEU A 63 -6.95 -5.23 -12.04
N ALA A 64 -7.14 -5.82 -10.87
CA ALA A 64 -6.92 -7.25 -10.65
C ALA A 64 -7.95 -8.12 -11.39
N GLY A 65 -9.17 -7.64 -11.60
CA GLY A 65 -10.21 -8.36 -12.33
C GLY A 65 -10.72 -9.63 -11.62
N HIS A 66 -10.29 -9.89 -10.39
CA HIS A 66 -10.72 -11.00 -9.55
C HIS A 66 -10.99 -10.51 -8.11
N PRO A 67 -11.76 -11.26 -7.29
CA PRO A 67 -12.07 -10.85 -5.92
C PRO A 67 -10.81 -10.66 -5.07
N ILE A 68 -10.69 -9.49 -4.45
CA ILE A 68 -9.73 -9.18 -3.39
C ILE A 68 -10.52 -8.91 -2.13
N THR A 69 -10.27 -9.66 -1.07
CA THR A 69 -10.85 -9.37 0.23
C THR A 69 -10.02 -8.27 0.89
N GLU A 70 -10.67 -7.19 1.30
CA GLU A 70 -10.03 -6.11 2.06
C GLU A 70 -10.42 -6.23 3.54
N ILE A 71 -9.43 -6.19 4.43
CA ILE A 71 -9.66 -6.12 5.87
C ILE A 71 -8.84 -4.98 6.49
N THR A 72 -9.43 -4.32 7.48
CA THR A 72 -8.75 -3.35 8.33
C THR A 72 -8.59 -3.96 9.71
N LEU A 73 -7.36 -4.00 10.22
CA LEU A 73 -7.09 -4.49 11.57
C LEU A 73 -7.72 -3.56 12.62
N SER A 74 -8.31 -4.16 13.65
CA SER A 74 -8.75 -3.42 14.84
C SER A 74 -7.55 -2.95 15.66
N PRO A 75 -7.62 -1.80 16.35
CA PRO A 75 -6.60 -1.36 17.29
C PRO A 75 -6.22 -2.38 18.37
N ASP A 76 -7.16 -3.27 18.73
CA ASP A 76 -6.98 -4.31 19.75
C ASP A 76 -6.49 -5.66 19.17
N THR A 77 -6.09 -5.68 17.89
CA THR A 77 -5.52 -6.88 17.27
C THR A 77 -4.27 -7.31 18.02
N ASN A 78 -4.24 -8.56 18.50
CA ASN A 78 -3.09 -9.14 19.21
C ASN A 78 -2.47 -10.35 18.48
N ASN A 79 -3.07 -10.80 17.37
CA ASN A 79 -2.56 -11.90 16.57
C ASN A 79 -2.97 -11.71 15.11
N LEU A 80 -1.99 -11.42 14.25
CA LEU A 80 -2.24 -11.19 12.83
C LEU A 80 -2.82 -12.42 12.15
N LEU A 81 -2.19 -13.60 12.33
CA LEU A 81 -2.59 -14.83 11.66
C LEU A 81 -4.04 -15.22 11.95
N LYS A 82 -4.47 -15.16 13.22
CA LYS A 82 -5.86 -15.44 13.61
C LYS A 82 -6.86 -14.49 12.97
N THR A 83 -6.47 -13.24 12.75
CA THR A 83 -7.31 -12.28 12.03
C THR A 83 -7.42 -12.65 10.55
N LEU A 84 -6.32 -13.09 9.94
CA LEU A 84 -6.32 -13.57 8.55
C LEU A 84 -7.17 -14.83 8.41
N GLU A 85 -7.03 -15.81 9.31
CA GLU A 85 -7.83 -17.05 9.34
C GLU A 85 -9.34 -16.79 9.33
N LYS A 86 -9.81 -15.75 10.03
CA LYS A 86 -11.22 -15.35 10.00
C LYS A 86 -11.61 -14.74 8.66
N ALA A 87 -10.73 -13.92 8.07
CA ALA A 87 -10.96 -13.29 6.78
C ALA A 87 -10.95 -14.28 5.61
N THR A 88 -10.23 -15.40 5.74
CA THR A 88 -10.14 -16.44 4.70
C THR A 88 -11.30 -17.44 4.71
N GLN A 89 -12.25 -17.32 5.65
CA GLN A 89 -13.47 -18.14 5.68
C GLN A 89 -14.38 -17.88 4.48
N THR A 90 -14.29 -16.69 3.89
CA THR A 90 -14.93 -16.36 2.61
C THR A 90 -13.96 -16.60 1.45
N PRO A 91 -14.40 -17.23 0.34
CA PRO A 91 -13.56 -17.43 -0.82
C PRO A 91 -12.96 -16.12 -1.34
N SER A 92 -11.65 -16.09 -1.55
CA SER A 92 -10.94 -14.93 -2.06
C SER A 92 -9.75 -15.37 -2.90
N SER A 93 -9.37 -14.54 -3.88
CA SER A 93 -8.19 -14.78 -4.73
C SER A 93 -6.97 -13.99 -4.24
N ALA A 94 -7.17 -13.03 -3.35
CA ALA A 94 -6.11 -12.28 -2.68
C ALA A 94 -6.67 -11.62 -1.41
N LEU A 95 -5.82 -11.45 -0.40
CA LEU A 95 -6.17 -10.72 0.82
C LEU A 95 -5.34 -9.44 0.94
N MET A 96 -6.00 -8.35 1.28
CA MET A 96 -5.38 -7.05 1.47
C MET A 96 -5.66 -6.55 2.88
N VAL A 97 -4.59 -6.26 3.62
CA VAL A 97 -4.65 -5.91 5.04
C VAL A 97 -4.18 -4.48 5.23
N ASP A 98 -5.00 -3.67 5.88
CA ASP A 98 -4.69 -2.31 6.29
C ASP A 98 -4.82 -2.13 7.81
N GLY A 99 -4.42 -0.97 8.35
CA GLY A 99 -4.65 -0.60 9.74
C GLY A 99 -3.58 -1.07 10.73
N LEU A 100 -2.46 -1.62 10.26
CA LEU A 100 -1.32 -2.00 11.12
C LEU A 100 -0.83 -0.82 11.97
N GLU A 101 -0.88 0.41 11.46
CA GLU A 101 -0.45 1.59 12.21
C GLU A 101 -1.36 1.95 13.40
N THR A 102 -2.56 1.36 13.47
CA THR A 102 -3.54 1.62 14.54
C THR A 102 -3.48 0.60 15.67
N VAL A 103 -2.75 -0.51 15.46
CA VAL A 103 -2.63 -1.60 16.43
C VAL A 103 -1.80 -1.15 17.63
N LYS A 104 -2.40 -1.21 18.83
CA LYS A 104 -1.79 -0.70 20.07
C LYS A 104 -0.49 -1.41 20.42
N ASP A 105 -0.46 -2.74 20.29
CA ASP A 105 0.71 -3.56 20.57
C ASP A 105 1.29 -4.21 19.30
N LEU A 106 1.58 -3.36 18.31
CA LEU A 106 2.07 -3.80 17.01
C LEU A 106 3.37 -4.60 17.12
N ASP A 107 4.28 -4.25 18.04
CA ASP A 107 5.57 -4.94 18.18
C ASP A 107 5.37 -6.42 18.55
N THR A 108 4.48 -6.71 19.51
CA THR A 108 4.09 -8.09 19.87
C THR A 108 3.41 -8.81 18.71
N VAL A 109 2.52 -8.13 17.99
CA VAL A 109 1.85 -8.71 16.82
C VAL A 109 2.84 -9.12 15.73
N LEU A 110 3.85 -8.28 15.44
CA LEU A 110 4.88 -8.57 14.46
C LEU A 110 5.79 -9.72 14.90
N MET A 111 6.22 -9.75 16.16
CA MET A 111 7.00 -10.86 16.71
C MET A 111 6.21 -12.18 16.65
N GLY A 112 4.93 -12.15 17.03
CA GLY A 112 4.05 -13.32 16.93
C GLY A 112 3.87 -13.81 15.49
N ALA A 113 3.66 -12.89 14.55
CA ALA A 113 3.59 -13.21 13.13
C ALA A 113 4.90 -13.81 12.59
N ASN A 114 6.05 -13.38 13.11
CA ASN A 114 7.34 -13.99 12.78
C ASN A 114 7.41 -15.44 13.27
N LEU A 115 6.98 -15.71 14.50
CA LEU A 115 7.01 -17.07 15.05
C LEU A 115 6.09 -18.02 14.26
N SER A 116 4.93 -17.53 13.84
CA SER A 116 3.96 -18.31 13.08
C SER A 116 4.11 -18.22 11.56
N ARG A 117 5.23 -17.70 11.01
CA ARG A 117 5.35 -17.45 9.56
C ARG A 117 4.99 -18.67 8.70
N ASN A 118 5.40 -19.88 9.11
CA ASN A 118 5.13 -21.12 8.38
C ASN A 118 3.63 -21.45 8.24
N GLN A 119 2.80 -20.92 9.14
CA GLN A 119 1.34 -21.12 9.09
C GLN A 119 0.65 -20.19 8.09
N PHE A 120 1.27 -19.07 7.70
CA PHE A 120 0.68 -18.14 6.72
C PHE A 120 0.40 -18.83 5.38
N GLN A 121 1.32 -19.68 4.91
CA GLN A 121 1.13 -20.41 3.66
C GLN A 121 -0.06 -21.38 3.71
N ALA A 122 -0.29 -22.02 4.86
CA ALA A 122 -1.42 -22.92 5.04
C ALA A 122 -2.76 -22.16 5.12
N GLN A 123 -2.75 -20.98 5.76
CA GLN A 123 -3.97 -20.17 5.94
C GLN A 123 -4.30 -19.27 4.74
N CYS A 124 -3.30 -18.96 3.90
CA CYS A 124 -3.44 -18.10 2.74
C CYS A 124 -2.87 -18.82 1.51
N PRO A 125 -3.64 -19.70 0.84
CA PRO A 125 -3.22 -20.32 -0.43
C PRO A 125 -3.31 -19.33 -1.62
N PHE A 126 -3.10 -18.05 -1.36
CA PHE A 126 -3.23 -16.92 -2.28
C PHE A 126 -2.35 -15.75 -1.79
N PRO A 127 -2.09 -14.74 -2.63
CA PRO A 127 -1.30 -13.58 -2.22
C PRO A 127 -1.93 -12.78 -1.08
N LEU A 128 -1.06 -12.37 -0.15
CA LEU A 128 -1.35 -11.49 0.97
C LEU A 128 -0.62 -10.16 0.79
N ILE A 129 -1.37 -9.08 0.68
CA ILE A 129 -0.85 -7.71 0.65
C ILE A 129 -0.95 -7.11 2.04
N LEU A 130 0.18 -6.62 2.56
CA LEU A 130 0.20 -5.77 3.74
C LEU A 130 0.45 -4.32 3.31
N TRP A 131 -0.53 -3.45 3.55
CA TRP A 131 -0.31 -2.01 3.47
C TRP A 131 0.41 -1.54 4.72
N ILE A 132 1.55 -0.89 4.52
CA ILE A 132 2.41 -0.43 5.61
C ILE A 132 2.94 0.96 5.29
N ASP A 133 3.36 1.68 6.33
CA ASP A 133 4.19 2.86 6.20
C ASP A 133 5.68 2.51 6.42
N ASN A 134 6.54 3.50 6.25
CA ASN A 134 7.98 3.34 6.45
C ASN A 134 8.35 2.96 7.90
N ALA A 135 7.58 3.42 8.90
CA ALA A 135 7.84 3.10 10.30
C ALA A 135 7.53 1.62 10.60
N ILE A 136 6.42 1.10 10.08
CA ILE A 136 6.04 -0.31 10.18
C ILE A 136 7.04 -1.17 9.42
N LEU A 137 7.50 -0.76 8.22
CA LEU A 137 8.52 -1.49 7.48
C LEU A 137 9.82 -1.62 8.30
N ALA A 138 10.23 -0.56 9.00
CA ALA A 138 11.39 -0.60 9.88
C ALA A 138 11.18 -1.55 11.06
N LYS A 139 10.00 -1.52 11.70
CA LYS A 139 9.63 -2.47 12.76
C LYS A 139 9.61 -3.91 12.26
N LEU A 140 9.02 -4.17 11.09
CA LEU A 140 8.94 -5.50 10.49
C LEU A 140 10.35 -6.08 10.24
N ARG A 141 11.28 -5.29 9.70
CA ARG A 141 12.68 -5.70 9.52
C ARG A 141 13.37 -6.07 10.84
N ARG A 142 13.07 -5.35 11.92
CA ARG A 142 13.69 -5.54 13.25
C ARG A 142 13.08 -6.69 14.04
N LEU A 143 11.76 -6.80 14.05
CA LEU A 143 10.99 -7.68 14.95
C LEU A 143 10.52 -8.96 14.27
N ALA A 144 10.42 -8.95 12.94
CA ALA A 144 9.95 -10.08 12.15
C ALA A 144 10.83 -10.33 10.91
N PRO A 145 12.15 -10.54 11.09
CA PRO A 145 13.08 -10.67 9.97
C PRO A 145 12.77 -11.89 9.10
N ASP A 146 12.31 -13.01 9.68
CA ASP A 146 11.99 -14.22 8.92
C ASP A 146 10.73 -14.02 8.07
N LEU A 147 9.67 -13.45 8.66
CA LEU A 147 8.46 -13.08 7.91
C LEU A 147 8.79 -12.05 6.82
N ARG A 148 9.63 -11.06 7.12
CA ARG A 148 10.10 -10.08 6.14
C ARG A 148 10.86 -10.74 5.00
N SER A 149 11.63 -11.79 5.24
CA SER A 149 12.40 -12.48 4.20
C SER A 149 11.52 -13.18 3.16
N TRP A 150 10.28 -13.51 3.52
CA TRP A 150 9.29 -14.09 2.59
C TRP A 150 8.70 -13.05 1.65
N ALA A 151 8.79 -11.77 2.00
CA ALA A 151 8.41 -10.70 1.11
C ALA A 151 9.54 -10.31 0.17
N GLY A 152 9.20 -10.07 -1.10
CA GLY A 152 10.09 -9.41 -2.04
C GLY A 152 10.41 -7.96 -1.66
N ASN A 153 10.99 -7.21 -2.61
CA ASN A 153 11.20 -5.78 -2.41
C ASN A 153 9.86 -5.06 -2.26
N PRO A 154 9.69 -4.19 -1.23
CA PRO A 154 8.43 -3.47 -1.05
C PRO A 154 8.12 -2.61 -2.26
N ILE A 155 6.87 -2.63 -2.71
CA ILE A 155 6.36 -1.73 -3.73
C ILE A 155 6.03 -0.42 -3.03
N ARG A 156 6.71 0.66 -3.43
CA ARG A 156 6.58 1.97 -2.79
C ARG A 156 5.65 2.87 -3.59
N PHE A 157 4.87 3.64 -2.86
CA PHE A 157 3.98 4.66 -3.37
C PHE A 157 4.30 5.98 -2.69
N GLU A 158 4.39 7.03 -3.48
CA GLU A 158 4.81 8.35 -3.03
C GLU A 158 3.66 9.33 -3.20
N SER A 159 3.31 10.05 -2.13
CA SER A 159 2.49 11.24 -2.28
C SER A 159 3.22 12.18 -3.22
N SER A 160 2.51 12.70 -4.23
CA SER A 160 3.06 13.79 -5.03
C SER A 160 3.55 14.87 -4.06
N PRO A 161 4.84 15.25 -4.08
CA PRO A 161 5.25 16.41 -3.32
C PRO A 161 4.36 17.55 -3.82
N LEU A 162 3.69 18.25 -2.89
CA LEU A 162 2.99 19.48 -3.24
C LEU A 162 4.03 20.34 -3.96
N SER A 163 3.75 20.67 -5.23
CA SER A 163 4.61 21.55 -6.00
C SER A 163 4.85 22.84 -5.21
N PRO A 164 6.07 23.43 -5.23
CA PRO A 164 6.37 24.67 -4.49
C PRO A 164 5.37 25.81 -4.75
N THR A 165 4.68 25.78 -5.89
CA THR A 165 3.59 26.67 -6.27
C THR A 165 2.36 26.60 -5.35
N GLN A 166 2.02 25.44 -4.79
CA GLN A 166 0.87 25.30 -3.88
C GLN A 166 1.15 25.76 -2.44
N LYS A 167 2.42 25.85 -2.02
CA LYS A 167 2.80 26.38 -0.70
C LYS A 167 2.57 27.89 -0.56
N ARG A 168 2.52 28.64 -1.67
CA ARG A 168 2.27 30.09 -1.66
C ARG A 168 0.78 30.45 -1.52
N GLU A 169 -0.12 29.55 -1.88
CA GLU A 169 -1.57 29.79 -1.86
C GLU A 169 -2.27 29.28 -0.58
N TYR A 170 -1.63 28.41 0.21
CA TYR A 170 -2.19 27.99 1.49
C TYR A 170 -1.97 29.08 2.56
N PHE A 171 -2.88 30.04 2.61
CA PHE A 171 -3.13 30.84 3.80
C PHE A 171 -4.14 30.10 4.68
N PRO A 172 -3.77 29.61 5.87
CA PRO A 172 -4.76 29.09 6.81
C PRO A 172 -5.75 30.21 7.16
N PRO A 173 -7.06 29.92 7.31
CA PRO A 173 -8.02 30.94 7.69
C PRO A 173 -7.58 31.56 9.01
N GLN A 174 -7.29 32.86 9.00
CA GLN A 174 -7.05 33.57 10.24
C GLN A 174 -8.35 33.55 11.03
N ILE A 175 -8.30 32.96 12.22
CA ILE A 175 -9.38 33.03 13.20
C ILE A 175 -9.56 34.51 13.50
N VAL A 176 -10.63 35.10 12.97
CA VAL A 176 -11.04 36.46 13.33
C VAL A 176 -11.46 36.38 14.80
N ALA A 177 -10.60 36.89 15.69
CA ALA A 177 -11.00 37.15 17.06
C ALA A 177 -12.12 38.20 17.02
N VAL A 178 -13.35 37.74 17.21
CA VAL A 178 -14.49 38.62 17.48
C VAL A 178 -14.23 39.23 18.85
N GLY A 179 -13.73 40.46 18.85
CA GLY A 179 -13.59 41.27 20.06
C GLY A 179 -14.98 41.59 20.61
N VAL A 180 -15.11 41.38 21.92
CA VAL A 180 -16.25 41.74 22.77
C VAL A 180 -16.26 43.25 23.02
#